data_AF-A0A2E3UC17-F1
#
_entry.id   AF-A0A2E3UC17-F1
#
_cell.length_a   1.000
_cell.length_b   1.000
_cell.length_c   1.000
_cell.angle_alpha   90.00
_cell.angle_beta   90.00
_cell.angle_gamma   90.00
#
_symmetry.space_group_name_H-M   'P 1'
#
loop_
_entity.id
_entity.type
_entity.pdbx_description
1 polymer ?
#
loop_
_entity_poly.entity_id
_entity_poly.type
_entity_poly.pdbx_seq_one_letter_code
_entity_poly.pdbx_strand_id
1 'polypeptide(L)'
;MRREEPELPYTGRSWDEPPRRRRIAPPDPAVTTIDGRGFRRESSIIVPDTRITTDDRAKVAQRSAEAAEARLAGMDRRLLGAVRLGAALRALREG
;
A
#
# COMPACT_ATOMS: atom_id res chain seq x y z
N MET A 1 -58.20 9.34 6.08
CA MET A 1 -57.55 9.64 7.37
C MET A 1 -56.34 8.74 7.51
N ARG A 2 -55.11 9.29 7.49
CA ARG A 2 -53.90 8.49 7.77
C ARG A 2 -53.83 8.29 9.28
N ARG A 3 -53.66 7.05 9.74
CA ARG A 3 -53.42 6.76 11.16
C ARG A 3 -52.00 7.21 11.47
N GLU A 4 -51.83 8.08 12.45
CA GLU A 4 -50.51 8.46 12.98
C GLU A 4 -49.92 7.23 13.66
N GLU A 5 -48.75 6.79 13.19
CA GLU A 5 -48.05 5.64 13.76
C GLU A 5 -47.56 5.97 15.17
N PRO A 6 -47.67 5.05 16.14
CA PRO A 6 -47.26 5.33 17.51
C PRO A 6 -45.75 5.57 17.56
N GLU A 7 -45.34 6.74 18.03
CA GLU A 7 -43.94 7.03 18.32
C GLU A 7 -43.48 6.30 19.60
N LEU A 8 -42.22 5.85 19.59
CA LEU A 8 -41.54 5.30 20.76
C LEU A 8 -41.29 6.42 21.79
N PRO A 9 -41.76 6.28 23.04
CA PRO A 9 -41.63 7.32 24.05
C PRO A 9 -40.16 7.67 24.31
N TYR A 10 -39.89 8.97 24.44
CA TYR A 10 -38.57 9.57 24.72
C TYR A 10 -37.52 9.45 23.61
N THR A 11 -37.88 8.99 22.41
CA THR A 11 -36.92 8.86 21.30
C THR A 11 -37.29 9.64 20.05
N GLY A 12 -38.56 10.06 19.90
CA GLY A 12 -39.05 10.74 18.69
C GLY A 12 -38.93 9.88 17.43
N ARG A 13 -38.93 8.54 17.60
CA ARG A 13 -38.79 7.55 16.52
C ARG A 13 -40.06 6.75 16.36
N SER A 14 -40.45 6.41 15.14
CA SER A 14 -41.52 5.44 14.91
C SER A 14 -41.01 4.01 15.14
N TRP A 15 -41.93 3.09 15.44
CA TRP A 15 -41.60 1.66 15.58
C TRP A 15 -41.03 1.04 14.30
N ASP A 16 -41.34 1.62 13.15
CA ASP A 16 -40.91 1.14 11.84
C ASP A 16 -39.57 1.75 11.35
N GLU A 17 -38.94 2.67 12.10
CA GLU A 17 -37.66 3.24 11.69
C GLU A 17 -36.53 2.18 11.84
N PRO A 18 -35.88 1.75 10.74
CA PRO A 18 -34.82 0.75 10.81
C PRO A 18 -33.62 1.27 11.60
N PRO A 19 -32.94 0.42 12.40
CA PRO A 19 -31.83 0.86 13.23
C PRO A 19 -30.73 1.47 12.37
N ARG A 20 -30.44 2.76 12.59
CA ARG A 20 -29.32 3.43 11.93
C ARG A 20 -28.05 2.67 12.27
N ARG A 21 -27.43 2.05 11.27
CA ARG A 21 -26.11 1.43 11.40
C ARG A 21 -25.17 2.48 11.98
N ARG A 22 -24.73 2.29 13.23
CA ARG A 22 -23.63 3.07 13.80
C ARG A 22 -22.45 2.87 12.86
N ARG A 23 -22.01 3.95 12.19
CA ARG A 23 -20.70 3.96 11.54
C ARG A 23 -19.68 3.77 12.65
N ILE A 24 -19.07 2.59 12.70
CA ILE A 24 -17.91 2.35 13.54
C ILE A 24 -16.79 3.17 12.89
N ALA A 25 -16.48 4.33 13.47
CA ALA A 25 -15.27 5.05 13.10
C ALA A 25 -14.08 4.13 13.37
N PRO A 26 -13.07 4.07 12.48
CA PRO A 26 -11.83 3.36 12.77
C PRO A 26 -11.30 3.81 14.14
N PRO A 27 -10.78 2.88 14.97
CA PRO A 27 -10.22 3.25 16.25
C PRO A 27 -9.11 4.29 16.03
N ASP A 28 -9.16 5.39 16.79
CA ASP A 28 -8.13 6.43 16.74
C ASP A 28 -6.79 5.80 17.15
N PRO A 29 -5.77 5.78 16.28
CA PRO A 29 -4.46 5.19 16.60
C PRO A 29 -3.77 5.88 17.78
N ALA A 30 -4.18 7.11 18.12
CA ALA A 30 -3.69 7.83 19.29
C ALA A 30 -4.33 7.36 20.61
N VAL A 31 -5.36 6.51 20.57
CA VAL A 31 -6.07 6.01 21.76
C VAL A 31 -5.88 4.51 21.90
N THR A 32 -5.17 4.11 22.96
CA THR A 32 -5.08 2.70 23.34
C THR A 32 -6.13 2.35 24.37
N THR A 33 -6.81 1.23 24.17
CA THR A 33 -7.84 0.74 25.10
C THR A 33 -7.23 -0.31 26.02
N ILE A 34 -7.30 -0.09 27.33
CA ILE A 34 -6.91 -1.05 28.38
C ILE A 34 -8.10 -1.19 29.32
N ASP A 35 -8.56 -2.42 29.58
CA ASP A 35 -9.72 -2.72 30.45
C ASP A 35 -10.98 -1.89 30.13
N GLY A 36 -11.25 -1.68 28.84
CA GLY A 36 -12.40 -0.90 28.37
C GLY A 36 -12.28 0.62 28.57
N ARG A 37 -11.14 1.12 29.06
CA ARG A 37 -10.84 2.55 29.18
C ARG A 37 -9.89 3.00 28.08
N GLY A 38 -10.21 4.12 27.43
CA GLY A 38 -9.35 4.74 26.43
C GLY A 38 -8.29 5.62 27.07
N PHE A 39 -7.02 5.36 26.76
CA PHE A 39 -5.86 6.14 27.15
C PHE A 39 -5.26 6.79 25.91
N ARG A 40 -5.17 8.12 25.90
CA ARG A 40 -4.56 8.86 24.81
C ARG A 40 -3.04 8.84 24.97
N ARG A 41 -2.33 8.40 23.93
CA ARG A 41 -0.87 8.43 23.88
C ARG A 41 -0.42 9.83 23.49
N GLU A 42 -0.09 10.65 24.48
CA GLU A 42 0.36 12.04 24.26
C GLU A 42 1.72 12.11 23.55
N SER A 43 2.53 11.05 23.61
CA SER A 43 3.92 11.02 23.11
C SER A 43 4.11 10.33 21.75
N SER A 44 3.08 9.72 21.15
CA SER A 44 3.28 8.80 20.02
C SER A 44 2.64 9.22 18.69
N ILE A 45 2.23 10.47 18.52
CA ILE A 45 1.80 10.97 17.21
C ILE A 45 3.05 11.25 16.36
N ILE A 46 3.70 10.19 15.90
CA ILE A 46 4.68 10.28 14.82
C ILE A 46 3.86 10.38 13.54
N VAL A 47 3.61 11.60 13.07
CA VAL A 47 3.09 11.80 11.72
C VAL A 47 4.24 11.45 10.77
N PRO A 48 4.18 10.36 9.99
CA PRO A 48 5.24 10.04 9.05
C PRO A 48 5.32 11.18 8.02
N ASP A 49 6.52 11.74 7.84
CA ASP A 49 6.74 12.71 6.78
C ASP A 49 6.82 11.97 5.44
N THR A 50 5.76 12.10 4.63
CA THR A 50 5.68 11.47 3.32
C THR A 50 6.21 12.39 2.21
N ARG A 51 6.85 13.52 2.57
CA ARG A 51 7.44 14.42 1.59
C ARG A 51 8.67 13.79 0.97
N ILE A 52 8.66 13.68 -0.36
CA ILE A 52 9.83 13.28 -1.13
C ILE A 52 10.72 14.51 -1.29
N THR A 53 11.93 14.46 -0.75
CA THR A 53 12.91 15.54 -0.90
C THR A 53 13.59 15.48 -2.27
N THR A 54 14.28 16.56 -2.66
CA THR A 54 15.11 16.57 -3.88
C THR A 54 16.23 15.53 -3.80
N ASP A 55 16.80 15.32 -2.61
CA ASP A 55 17.83 14.31 -2.37
C ASP A 55 17.29 12.88 -2.57
N ASP A 56 16.07 12.61 -2.11
CA ASP A 56 15.40 11.32 -2.36
C ASP A 56 15.21 11.07 -3.86
N ARG A 57 14.83 12.11 -4.63
CA ARG A 57 14.70 11.99 -6.09
C ARG A 57 16.04 11.72 -6.76
N ALA A 58 17.12 12.39 -6.32
CA ALA A 58 18.45 12.16 -6.85
C ALA A 58 18.93 10.73 -6.60
N LYS A 59 18.71 10.21 -5.39
CA LYS A 59 19.03 8.81 -5.04
C LYS A 59 18.25 7.80 -5.88
N VAL A 60 16.96 8.03 -6.11
CA VAL A 60 16.14 7.17 -6.98
C VAL A 60 16.65 7.19 -8.42
N ALA A 61 16.99 8.38 -8.94
CA ALA A 61 17.53 8.53 -10.29
C ALA A 61 18.90 7.84 -10.44
N GLN A 62 19.77 7.95 -9.44
CA GLN A 62 21.05 7.25 -9.45
C GLN A 62 20.85 5.73 -9.49
N ARG A 63 20.02 5.18 -8.60
CA ARG A 63 19.75 3.73 -8.57
C ARG A 63 19.10 3.23 -9.85
N SER A 64 18.26 4.04 -10.50
CA SER A 64 17.63 3.66 -11.76
C SER A 64 18.63 3.61 -12.91
N ALA A 65 19.61 4.52 -12.93
CA ALA A 65 20.73 4.51 -13.88
C ALA A 65 21.63 3.28 -13.67
N GLU A 66 22.06 3.02 -12.43
CA GLU A 66 22.87 1.84 -12.10
C GLU A 66 22.16 0.53 -12.50
N ALA A 67 20.85 0.43 -12.27
CA ALA A 67 20.06 -0.72 -12.70
C ALA A 67 19.96 -0.85 -14.23
N ALA A 68 19.93 0.26 -14.96
CA ALA A 68 19.95 0.24 -16.42
C ALA A 68 21.30 -0.26 -16.97
N GLU A 69 22.40 0.22 -16.41
CA GLU A 69 23.75 -0.24 -16.77
C GLU A 69 23.94 -1.73 -16.47
N ALA A 70 23.48 -2.20 -15.30
CA ALA A 70 23.54 -3.63 -14.95
C ALA A 70 22.74 -4.51 -15.92
N ARG A 71 21.59 -4.02 -16.42
CA ARG A 71 20.81 -4.72 -17.45
C ARG A 71 21.56 -4.81 -18.77
N LEU A 72 22.19 -3.73 -19.23
CA LEU A 72 23.00 -3.72 -20.44
C LEU A 72 24.17 -4.70 -20.36
N ALA A 73 24.95 -4.64 -19.27
CA ALA A 73 26.03 -5.59 -19.02
C ALA A 73 25.55 -7.06 -18.93
N GLY A 74 24.30 -7.28 -18.51
CA GLY A 74 23.65 -8.58 -18.56
C GLY A 74 23.33 -9.03 -19.99
N MET A 75 22.86 -8.13 -20.85
CA MET A 75 22.57 -8.41 -22.26
C MET A 75 23.85 -8.72 -23.04
N ASP A 76 24.92 -7.96 -22.84
CA ASP A 76 26.20 -8.18 -23.53
C ASP A 76 26.78 -9.57 -23.22
N ARG A 77 26.72 -9.99 -21.94
CA ARG A 77 27.14 -11.34 -21.54
C ARG A 77 26.31 -12.43 -22.19
N ARG A 78 24.99 -12.24 -22.32
CA ARG A 78 24.10 -13.19 -23.00
C ARG A 78 24.42 -13.27 -24.50
N LEU A 79 24.68 -12.12 -25.14
CA LEU A 79 25.05 -12.06 -26.55
C LEU A 79 26.37 -12.80 -26.81
N LEU A 80 27.40 -12.55 -26.00
CA LEU A 80 28.68 -13.27 -26.07
C LEU A 80 28.49 -14.78 -25.88
N GLY A 81 27.64 -15.18 -24.92
CA GLY A 81 27.28 -16.58 -24.72
C GLY A 81 26.61 -17.20 -25.95
N ALA A 82 25.66 -16.50 -26.56
CA ALA A 82 24.97 -16.96 -27.76
C ALA A 82 25.91 -17.10 -28.97
N VAL A 83 26.84 -16.15 -29.16
CA VAL A 83 27.85 -16.21 -30.22
C VAL A 83 28.75 -17.44 -30.02
N ARG A 84 29.24 -17.66 -28.80
CA ARG A 84 30.06 -18.84 -28.48
C ARG A 84 29.31 -20.15 -28.69
N LEU A 85 28.03 -20.21 -28.29
CA LEU A 85 27.18 -21.36 -28.54
C LEU A 85 27.00 -21.61 -30.05
N GLY A 86 26.71 -20.56 -30.82
CA GLY A 86 26.60 -20.66 -32.28
C GLY A 86 27.87 -21.19 -32.94
N ALA A 87 29.05 -20.72 -32.50
CA ALA A 87 30.33 -21.23 -32.97
C ALA A 87 30.54 -22.71 -32.62
N ALA A 88 30.18 -23.13 -31.41
CA ALA A 88 30.27 -24.53 -30.99
C ALA A 88 29.33 -25.45 -31.79
N LEU A 89 28.08 -25.03 -32.01
CA LEU A 89 27.12 -25.78 -32.83
C LEU A 89 27.57 -25.90 -34.29
N ARG A 90 28.21 -24.86 -34.83
CA ARG A 90 28.78 -24.89 -36.17
C ARG A 90 29.93 -25.90 -36.26
N ALA A 91 30.85 -25.89 -35.31
CA ALA A 91 31.95 -26.86 -35.27
C ALA A 91 31.44 -28.31 -35.17
N LEU A 92 30.39 -28.56 -34.38
CA LEU A 92 29.75 -29.88 -34.27
C LEU A 92 29.04 -30.34 -35.56
N ARG A 93 28.63 -29.42 -36.43
CA ARG A 93 28.02 -29.76 -37.73
C ARG A 93 29.07 -30.06 -38.80
N GLU A 94 30.24 -29.43 -38.70
CA GLU A 94 31.31 -29.53 -39.70
C GLU A 94 32.31 -30.66 -39.40
N GLY A 95 32.32 -31.22 -38.19
CA GLY A 95 33.10 -32.40 -37.79
C GLY A 95 32.27 -33.68 -37.75
#